data_AF-A0A5H2Y2Q6-F1
#
_entry.id   AF-A0A5H2Y2Q6-F1
#
_cell.length_a   1.000
_cell.length_b   1.000
_cell.length_c   1.000
_cell.angle_alpha   90.00
_cell.angle_beta   90.00
_cell.angle_gamma   90.00
#
_symmetry.space_group_name_H-M   'P 1'
#
loop_
_entity.id
_entity.type
_entity.pdbx_description
1 polymer ?
#
loop_
_entity_poly.entity_id
_entity_poly.type
_entity_poly.pdbx_seq_one_letter_code
_entity_poly.pdbx_strand_id
1 'polypeptide(L)'
;MNIIIPPDIGLLVLGALCLVIIISNIVMRILKRHYPKLRKRIISWRFRAGVTLLIVMFLVVALVPVVFIKVDSGEVGVLWKRLGGGTYLDKPFTEGTVLVMPWDKLTIYSSRFQTADREIHAITNQGLRITLDVTVRYRPVVDHIPFLHQLVGKDYMNEMVIPEVSSAVRVIVSNYTAEEVYGSQRMDVQEQLLGKVLNELKLQEQTILKGIAEDMKGHALVNLDDVLIRSVNVPEKVHNAIIAKVNQHYLQQEYDMRLEVAEKEALRKETEAKGIAAFQKTVSGGISETYLRWRGIEATIELAKSNNAKVVVIGGGKDGLPLILNTDNSLGPSLPAVSHAKDAKEATEKTNKETKKEPVYRSPTASAHIPLEEVAQP
;
A
#
# COMPACT_ATOMS: atom_id res chain seq x y z
N MET A 1 -34.45 -7.45 23.00
CA MET A 1 -35.73 -8.20 22.91
C MET A 1 -36.77 -7.44 23.71
N ASN A 2 -37.74 -6.78 23.05
CA ASN A 2 -38.78 -6.03 23.78
C ASN A 2 -39.82 -7.02 24.33
N ILE A 3 -39.90 -7.11 25.65
CA ILE A 3 -40.95 -7.90 26.32
C ILE A 3 -42.24 -7.07 26.28
N ILE A 4 -43.09 -7.36 25.30
CA ILE A 4 -44.43 -6.76 25.21
C ILE A 4 -45.30 -7.45 26.26
N ILE A 5 -45.32 -6.89 27.46
CA ILE A 5 -46.24 -7.32 28.54
C ILE A 5 -47.67 -7.01 28.07
N PRO A 6 -48.59 -7.98 28.03
CA PRO A 6 -49.96 -7.72 27.61
C PRO A 6 -50.64 -6.75 28.60
N PRO A 7 -51.43 -5.77 28.12
CA PRO A 7 -51.92 -4.66 28.93
C PRO A 7 -52.78 -5.10 30.12
N ASP A 8 -53.48 -6.22 29.99
CA ASP A 8 -54.37 -6.79 31.01
C ASP A 8 -53.63 -7.16 32.30
N ILE A 9 -52.39 -7.66 32.19
CA ILE A 9 -51.55 -7.98 33.35
C ILE A 9 -51.16 -6.69 34.09
N GLY A 10 -50.82 -5.62 33.35
CA GLY A 10 -50.50 -4.32 33.94
C GLY A 10 -51.69 -3.75 34.73
N LEU A 11 -52.90 -3.89 34.18
CA LEU A 11 -54.14 -3.40 34.82
C LEU A 11 -54.53 -4.21 36.06
N LEU A 12 -54.35 -5.54 36.03
CA LEU A 12 -54.55 -6.41 37.20
C LEU A 12 -53.54 -6.13 38.33
N VAL A 13 -52.26 -5.91 37.99
CA VAL A 13 -51.22 -5.56 38.97
C VAL A 13 -51.50 -4.20 39.63
N LEU A 14 -51.91 -3.19 38.83
CA LEU A 14 -52.34 -1.89 39.34
C LEU A 14 -53.58 -2.01 40.25
N GLY A 15 -54.58 -2.79 39.84
CA GLY A 15 -55.78 -3.06 40.64
C GLY A 15 -55.45 -3.68 41.99
N ALA A 16 -54.60 -4.71 42.00
CA ALA A 16 -54.14 -5.36 43.23
C ALA A 16 -53.37 -4.41 44.15
N LEU A 17 -52.46 -3.59 43.60
CA LEU A 17 -51.71 -2.57 44.36
C LEU A 17 -52.65 -1.56 45.04
N CYS A 18 -53.63 -1.04 44.30
CA CYS A 18 -54.65 -0.15 44.85
C CYS A 18 -55.47 -0.82 45.96
N LEU A 19 -55.89 -2.07 45.77
CA LEU A 19 -56.65 -2.84 46.78
C LEU A 19 -55.84 -3.05 48.06
N VAL A 20 -54.55 -3.39 47.95
CA VAL A 20 -53.62 -3.53 49.09
C VAL A 20 -53.43 -2.20 49.83
N ILE A 21 -53.30 -1.08 49.11
CA ILE A 21 -53.20 0.26 49.71
C ILE A 21 -54.49 0.63 50.46
N ILE A 22 -55.66 0.36 49.87
CA ILE A 22 -56.98 0.62 50.47
C ILE A 22 -57.17 -0.22 51.73
N ILE A 23 -56.95 -1.53 51.67
CA ILE A 23 -57.01 -2.43 52.84
C ILE A 23 -56.04 -1.96 53.93
N SER A 24 -54.79 -1.64 53.56
CA SER A 24 -53.78 -1.15 54.50
C SER A 24 -54.19 0.17 55.18
N ASN A 25 -54.98 1.02 54.53
CA ASN A 25 -55.48 2.28 55.08
C ASN A 25 -56.71 2.04 55.99
N ILE A 26 -57.62 1.15 55.59
CA ILE A 26 -58.78 0.73 56.39
C ILE A 26 -58.33 0.07 57.69
N VAL A 27 -57.37 -0.87 57.64
CA VAL A 27 -56.79 -1.53 58.83
C VAL A 27 -56.14 -0.49 59.76
N MET A 28 -55.41 0.49 59.24
CA MET A 28 -54.87 1.61 60.02
C MET A 28 -55.95 2.48 60.68
N ARG A 29 -57.11 2.66 60.01
CA ARG A 29 -58.27 3.39 60.55
C ARG A 29 -58.98 2.62 61.67
N ILE A 30 -59.07 1.30 61.56
CA ILE A 30 -59.62 0.40 62.59
C ILE A 30 -58.68 0.33 63.81
N LEU A 31 -57.37 0.17 63.60
CA LEU A 31 -56.37 0.17 64.69
C LEU A 31 -56.36 1.50 65.46
N LYS A 32 -56.58 2.63 64.79
CA LYS A 32 -56.74 3.94 65.45
C LYS A 32 -57.92 3.98 66.43
N ARG A 33 -58.98 3.19 66.19
CA ARG A 33 -60.21 3.18 67.01
C ARG A 33 -60.08 2.29 68.26
N HIS A 34 -59.38 1.16 68.19
CA HIS A 34 -59.31 0.20 69.30
C HIS A 34 -58.00 0.24 70.11
N TYR A 35 -56.83 0.51 69.50
CA TYR A 35 -55.53 0.35 70.18
C TYR A 35 -54.56 1.53 69.93
N PRO A 36 -54.78 2.69 70.58
CA PRO A 36 -53.95 3.89 70.35
C PRO A 36 -52.47 3.71 70.73
N LYS A 37 -52.16 2.84 71.72
CA LYS A 37 -50.78 2.49 72.09
C LYS A 37 -50.08 1.62 71.03
N LEU A 38 -50.78 0.65 70.43
CA LEU A 38 -50.20 -0.15 69.33
C LEU A 38 -50.01 0.66 68.05
N ARG A 39 -50.93 1.59 67.73
CA ARG A 39 -50.80 2.46 66.54
C ARG A 39 -49.44 3.17 66.47
N LYS A 40 -48.92 3.70 67.59
CA LYS A 40 -47.60 4.36 67.62
C LYS A 40 -46.45 3.39 67.30
N ARG A 41 -46.49 2.15 67.80
CA ARG A 41 -45.49 1.10 67.49
C ARG A 41 -45.59 0.64 66.03
N ILE A 42 -46.78 0.37 65.52
CA ILE A 42 -46.97 -0.15 64.15
C ILE A 42 -46.62 0.89 63.09
N ILE A 43 -46.86 2.19 63.34
CA ILE A 43 -46.39 3.26 62.45
C ILE A 43 -44.86 3.35 62.43
N SER A 44 -44.18 3.27 63.59
CA SER A 44 -42.71 3.31 63.60
C SER A 44 -42.07 2.05 62.99
N TRP A 45 -42.71 0.89 63.11
CA TRP A 45 -42.28 -0.35 62.44
C TRP A 45 -42.45 -0.25 60.93
N ARG A 46 -43.59 0.24 60.43
CA ARG A 46 -43.81 0.47 58.99
C ARG A 46 -42.87 1.53 58.41
N PHE A 47 -42.57 2.59 59.16
CA PHE A 47 -41.60 3.59 58.74
C PHE A 47 -40.19 3.00 58.64
N ARG A 48 -39.74 2.26 59.65
CA ARG A 48 -38.45 1.54 59.61
C ARG A 48 -38.38 0.56 58.44
N ALA A 49 -39.39 -0.28 58.25
CA ALA A 49 -39.46 -1.25 57.16
C ALA A 49 -39.45 -0.57 55.77
N GLY A 50 -40.17 0.55 55.61
CA GLY A 50 -40.17 1.34 54.38
C GLY A 50 -38.80 1.98 54.08
N VAL A 51 -38.14 2.53 55.11
CA VAL A 51 -36.79 3.09 54.97
C VAL A 51 -35.76 2.00 54.64
N THR A 52 -35.81 0.83 55.30
CA THR A 52 -34.91 -0.28 54.95
C THR A 52 -35.17 -0.82 53.55
N LEU A 53 -36.43 -0.89 53.10
CA LEU A 53 -36.77 -1.32 51.74
C LEU A 53 -36.27 -0.31 50.70
N LEU A 54 -36.39 1.00 50.97
CA LEU A 54 -35.85 2.05 50.10
C LEU A 54 -34.32 1.96 50.01
N ILE A 55 -33.63 1.77 51.14
CA ILE A 55 -32.17 1.60 51.19
C ILE A 55 -31.73 0.34 50.41
N VAL A 56 -32.43 -0.79 50.57
CA VAL A 56 -32.12 -2.02 49.82
C VAL A 56 -32.41 -1.85 48.32
N MET A 57 -33.52 -1.21 47.94
CA MET A 57 -33.84 -0.91 46.55
C MET A 57 -32.78 0.00 45.91
N PHE A 58 -32.36 1.06 46.62
CA PHE A 58 -31.30 1.96 46.18
C PHE A 58 -29.96 1.23 46.03
N LEU A 59 -29.60 0.38 47.00
CA LEU A 59 -28.39 -0.45 46.95
C LEU A 59 -28.40 -1.37 45.72
N VAL A 60 -29.52 -2.07 45.47
CA VAL A 60 -29.67 -2.95 44.29
C VAL A 60 -29.52 -2.17 42.99
N VAL A 61 -30.21 -1.03 42.85
CA VAL A 61 -30.12 -0.18 41.64
C VAL A 61 -28.71 0.37 41.44
N ALA A 62 -28.02 0.78 42.51
CA ALA A 62 -26.63 1.22 42.46
C ALA A 62 -25.64 0.10 42.10
N LEU A 63 -25.99 -1.16 42.37
CA LEU A 63 -25.15 -2.33 42.06
C LEU A 63 -25.29 -2.80 40.61
N VAL A 64 -26.43 -2.55 39.95
CA VAL A 64 -26.68 -2.93 38.53
C VAL A 64 -25.52 -2.57 37.58
N PRO A 65 -25.03 -1.31 37.51
CA PRO A 65 -23.95 -0.95 36.59
C PRO A 65 -22.58 -1.53 36.97
N VAL A 66 -22.42 -2.06 38.19
CA VAL A 66 -21.19 -2.76 38.62
C VAL A 66 -21.25 -4.25 38.26
N VAL A 67 -22.45 -4.83 38.25
CA VAL A 67 -22.71 -6.26 38.08
C VAL A 67 -22.94 -6.67 36.62
N PHE A 68 -23.56 -5.80 35.82
CA PHE A 68 -23.86 -6.06 34.41
C PHE A 68 -22.87 -5.31 33.51
N ILE A 69 -21.76 -5.97 33.19
CA ILE A 69 -20.74 -5.40 32.30
C ILE A 69 -21.06 -5.82 30.86
N LYS A 70 -21.08 -4.85 29.94
CA LYS A 70 -21.23 -5.08 28.51
C LYS A 70 -19.85 -5.36 27.90
N VAL A 71 -19.73 -6.44 27.14
CA VAL A 71 -18.64 -6.72 26.20
C VAL A 71 -19.17 -6.42 24.81
N ASP A 72 -18.55 -5.49 24.09
CA ASP A 72 -19.03 -5.10 22.76
C ASP A 72 -18.64 -6.13 21.69
N SER A 73 -19.21 -5.99 20.49
CA SER A 73 -18.86 -6.92 19.40
C SER A 73 -17.39 -6.74 18.97
N GLY A 74 -16.70 -7.83 18.63
CA GLY A 74 -15.25 -7.87 18.40
C GLY A 74 -14.40 -7.71 19.66
N GLU A 75 -14.98 -7.91 20.84
CA GLU A 75 -14.29 -7.88 22.13
C GLU A 75 -14.49 -9.17 22.94
N VAL A 76 -13.61 -9.39 23.90
CA VAL A 76 -13.52 -10.58 24.74
C VAL A 76 -13.15 -10.18 26.17
N GLY A 77 -13.90 -10.65 27.16
CA GLY A 77 -13.65 -10.40 28.57
C GLY A 77 -12.89 -11.53 29.26
N VAL A 78 -11.82 -11.20 30.00
CA VAL A 78 -11.16 -12.10 30.95
C VAL A 78 -11.60 -11.73 32.37
N LEU A 79 -12.10 -12.72 33.12
CA LEU A 79 -12.56 -12.54 34.50
C LEU A 79 -11.44 -12.86 35.49
N TRP A 80 -11.13 -11.93 36.38
CA TRP A 80 -10.30 -12.13 37.56
C TRP A 80 -11.18 -12.20 38.82
N LYS A 81 -11.18 -13.37 39.48
CA LYS A 81 -11.96 -13.68 40.68
C LYS A 81 -11.17 -13.40 41.95
N ARG A 82 -11.58 -12.39 42.73
CA ARG A 82 -10.89 -11.97 43.97
C ARG A 82 -10.88 -13.06 45.04
N LEU A 83 -11.98 -13.81 45.15
CA LEU A 83 -12.23 -14.78 46.21
C LEU A 83 -12.27 -16.24 45.69
N GLY A 84 -11.78 -16.47 44.46
CA GLY A 84 -12.02 -17.72 43.73
C GLY A 84 -10.88 -18.11 42.79
N GLY A 85 -9.63 -18.01 43.24
CA GLY A 85 -8.45 -18.54 42.53
C GLY A 85 -7.73 -17.57 41.58
N GLY A 86 -8.18 -16.32 41.44
CA GLY A 86 -7.55 -15.34 40.54
C GLY A 86 -8.12 -15.41 39.12
N THR A 87 -7.26 -15.42 38.10
CA THR A 87 -7.70 -15.39 36.69
C THR A 87 -8.47 -16.67 36.33
N TYR A 88 -9.64 -16.52 35.73
CA TYR A 88 -10.46 -17.62 35.24
C TYR A 88 -10.00 -18.06 33.84
N LEU A 89 -9.42 -19.26 33.75
CA LEU A 89 -8.72 -19.73 32.56
C LEU A 89 -9.57 -20.58 31.60
N ASP A 90 -10.56 -21.32 32.10
CA ASP A 90 -11.24 -22.39 31.33
C ASP A 90 -11.83 -21.90 29.99
N LYS A 91 -12.51 -20.74 30.01
CA LYS A 91 -13.08 -20.08 28.83
C LYS A 91 -13.13 -18.56 29.00
N PRO A 92 -12.84 -17.80 27.94
CA PRO A 92 -13.09 -16.36 27.91
C PRO A 92 -14.60 -16.05 27.88
N PHE A 93 -14.97 -14.82 28.27
CA PHE A 93 -16.33 -14.31 28.12
C PHE A 93 -16.47 -13.61 26.75
N THR A 94 -17.37 -14.10 25.92
CA THR A 94 -17.65 -13.55 24.58
C THR A 94 -18.56 -12.31 24.63
N GLU A 95 -18.78 -11.71 23.46
CA GLU A 95 -19.70 -10.59 23.20
C GLU A 95 -21.06 -10.74 23.91
N GLY A 96 -21.57 -9.67 24.51
CA GLY A 96 -22.87 -9.65 25.19
C GLY A 96 -22.86 -8.96 26.55
N THR A 97 -23.85 -9.27 27.40
CA THR A 97 -23.91 -8.77 28.78
C THR A 97 -23.44 -9.85 29.74
N VAL A 98 -22.30 -9.61 30.40
CA VAL A 98 -21.68 -10.54 31.34
C VAL A 98 -22.09 -10.17 32.77
N LEU A 99 -22.54 -11.17 33.53
CA LEU A 99 -22.80 -11.04 34.97
C LEU A 99 -21.48 -11.22 35.74
N VAL A 100 -21.03 -10.17 36.41
CA VAL A 100 -19.76 -10.13 37.17
C VAL A 100 -20.08 -9.79 38.63
N MET A 101 -19.39 -10.42 39.58
CA MET A 101 -19.60 -10.11 41.00
C MET A 101 -18.92 -8.78 41.39
N PRO A 102 -19.50 -7.96 42.29
CA PRO A 102 -19.01 -6.60 42.58
C PRO A 102 -17.56 -6.48 43.10
N TRP A 103 -16.95 -7.59 43.51
CA TRP A 103 -15.59 -7.66 44.04
C TRP A 103 -14.56 -8.22 43.03
N ASP A 104 -15.03 -8.80 41.93
CA ASP A 104 -14.24 -9.35 40.82
C ASP A 104 -13.94 -8.26 39.77
N LYS A 105 -13.12 -8.57 38.78
CA LYS A 105 -12.77 -7.64 37.68
C LYS A 105 -12.88 -8.32 36.33
N LEU A 106 -13.50 -7.65 35.35
CA LEU A 106 -13.48 -8.05 33.95
C LEU A 106 -12.50 -7.16 33.16
N THR A 107 -11.47 -7.76 32.57
CA THR A 107 -10.53 -7.08 31.66
C THR A 107 -10.96 -7.33 30.23
N ILE A 108 -11.30 -6.28 29.48
CA ILE A 108 -11.74 -6.38 28.09
C ILE A 108 -10.54 -6.26 27.13
N TYR A 109 -10.52 -7.16 26.14
CA TYR A 109 -9.56 -7.27 25.04
C TYR A 109 -10.28 -7.17 23.69
N SER A 110 -9.64 -6.60 22.68
CA SER A 110 -10.11 -6.66 21.29
C SER A 110 -9.64 -7.94 20.61
N SER A 111 -10.56 -8.70 20.01
CA SER A 111 -10.28 -9.88 19.17
C SER A 111 -10.21 -9.54 17.67
N ARG A 112 -10.36 -8.25 17.32
CA ARG A 112 -10.18 -7.76 15.94
C ARG A 112 -8.70 -7.80 15.52
N PHE A 113 -8.48 -7.82 14.20
CA PHE A 113 -7.18 -7.44 13.63
C PHE A 113 -6.76 -6.07 14.17
N GLN A 114 -5.51 -5.98 14.62
CA GLN A 114 -4.90 -4.76 15.13
C GLN A 114 -3.57 -4.53 14.42
N THR A 115 -3.16 -3.26 14.36
CA THR A 115 -1.93 -2.82 13.71
C THR A 115 -1.12 -2.02 14.70
N ALA A 116 0.17 -2.33 14.84
CA ALA A 116 1.11 -1.60 15.69
C ALA A 116 2.31 -1.15 14.86
N ASP A 117 2.54 0.16 14.82
CA ASP A 117 3.73 0.73 14.19
C ASP A 117 4.84 0.93 15.22
N ARG A 118 6.07 0.59 14.86
CA ARG A 118 7.28 0.85 15.66
C ARG A 118 8.48 1.23 14.79
N GLU A 119 9.20 2.23 15.28
CA GLU A 119 10.54 2.60 14.82
C GLU A 119 11.57 1.67 15.49
N ILE A 120 12.37 0.96 14.70
CA ILE A 120 13.36 0.00 15.18
C ILE A 120 14.74 0.39 14.64
N HIS A 121 15.65 0.75 15.56
CA HIS A 121 17.06 0.95 15.22
C HIS A 121 17.79 -0.39 15.10
N ALA A 122 18.52 -0.56 14.01
CA ALA A 122 19.30 -1.75 13.67
C ALA A 122 20.68 -1.38 13.09
N ILE A 123 21.54 -2.38 12.92
CA ILE A 123 22.87 -2.23 12.33
C ILE A 123 23.01 -3.27 11.23
N THR A 124 23.43 -2.84 10.04
CA THR A 124 23.64 -3.72 8.87
C THR A 124 24.93 -4.54 8.96
N ASN A 125 25.11 -5.50 8.06
CA ASN A 125 26.36 -6.27 7.92
C ASN A 125 27.62 -5.39 7.75
N GLN A 126 27.48 -4.19 7.20
CA GLN A 126 28.55 -3.18 7.01
C GLN A 126 28.73 -2.24 8.21
N GLY A 127 28.05 -2.49 9.34
CA GLY A 127 28.12 -1.64 10.53
C GLY A 127 27.34 -0.32 10.43
N LEU A 128 26.54 -0.12 9.36
CA LEU A 128 25.75 1.08 9.20
C LEU A 128 24.54 1.05 10.12
N ARG A 129 24.39 2.09 10.94
CA ARG A 129 23.16 2.32 11.73
C ARG A 129 22.05 2.78 10.80
N ILE A 130 20.96 2.02 10.77
CA ILE A 130 19.73 2.38 10.05
C ILE A 130 18.54 2.31 11.00
N THR A 131 17.49 3.03 10.64
CA THR A 131 16.21 3.04 11.37
C THR A 131 15.13 2.51 10.45
N LEU A 132 14.29 1.61 10.97
CA LEU A 132 13.28 0.89 10.22
C LEU A 132 11.89 1.19 10.78
N ASP A 133 10.99 1.70 9.95
CA ASP A 133 9.57 1.76 10.30
C ASP A 133 8.96 0.38 10.04
N VAL A 134 8.52 -0.32 11.08
CA VAL A 134 7.91 -1.65 10.98
C VAL A 134 6.47 -1.60 11.46
N THR A 135 5.58 -2.15 10.64
CA THR A 135 4.15 -2.28 10.91
C THR A 135 3.82 -3.75 11.18
N VAL A 136 3.44 -4.05 12.42
CA VAL A 136 3.07 -5.39 12.89
C VAL A 136 1.55 -5.55 12.80
N ARG A 137 1.05 -6.57 12.09
CA ARG A 137 -0.38 -6.94 12.05
C ARG A 137 -0.61 -8.20 12.87
N TYR A 138 -1.54 -8.13 13.82
CA TYR A 138 -1.71 -9.15 14.83
C TYR A 138 -3.16 -9.29 15.29
N ARG A 139 -3.45 -10.44 15.92
CA ARG A 139 -4.71 -10.74 16.59
C ARG A 139 -4.47 -11.72 17.75
N PRO A 140 -4.94 -11.43 18.97
CA PRO A 140 -4.88 -12.41 20.05
C PRO A 140 -5.81 -13.60 19.78
N VAL A 141 -5.39 -14.83 20.10
CA VAL A 141 -6.19 -16.04 19.90
C VAL A 141 -7.25 -16.11 21.00
N VAL A 142 -8.53 -16.02 20.61
CA VAL A 142 -9.68 -15.83 21.53
C VAL A 142 -9.65 -16.77 22.72
N ASP A 143 -9.50 -18.08 22.48
CA ASP A 143 -9.52 -19.11 23.52
C ASP A 143 -8.35 -19.00 24.52
N HIS A 144 -7.25 -18.35 24.13
CA HIS A 144 -6.03 -18.21 24.92
C HIS A 144 -5.87 -16.81 25.57
N ILE A 145 -6.79 -15.88 25.32
CA ILE A 145 -6.78 -14.54 25.96
C ILE A 145 -6.74 -14.62 27.51
N PRO A 146 -7.40 -15.57 28.20
CA PRO A 146 -7.26 -15.72 29.65
C PRO A 146 -5.81 -16.01 30.10
N PHE A 147 -5.08 -16.83 29.34
CA PHE A 147 -3.68 -17.16 29.60
C PHE A 147 -2.79 -15.96 29.27
N LEU A 148 -3.03 -15.28 28.15
CA LEU A 148 -2.33 -14.04 27.77
C LEU A 148 -2.46 -12.94 28.86
N HIS A 149 -3.63 -12.83 29.48
CA HIS A 149 -3.87 -11.93 30.61
C HIS A 149 -3.13 -12.32 31.91
N GLN A 150 -2.96 -13.62 32.17
CA GLN A 150 -2.25 -14.10 33.36
C GLN A 150 -0.72 -14.04 33.19
N LEU A 151 -0.23 -14.38 32.00
CA LEU A 151 1.19 -14.59 31.70
C LEU A 151 1.94 -13.32 31.34
N VAL A 152 1.27 -12.41 30.63
CA VAL A 152 1.85 -11.14 30.16
C VAL A 152 1.05 -9.98 30.74
N GLY A 153 -0.25 -9.90 30.40
CA GLY A 153 -1.15 -8.88 30.91
C GLY A 153 -1.95 -8.20 29.81
N LYS A 154 -2.31 -6.93 30.03
CA LYS A 154 -3.07 -6.15 29.02
C LYS A 154 -2.17 -5.60 27.92
N ASP A 155 -0.90 -5.31 28.20
CA ASP A 155 0.03 -4.65 27.27
C ASP A 155 1.00 -5.64 26.58
N TYR A 156 0.50 -6.84 26.27
CA TYR A 156 1.23 -7.91 25.60
C TYR A 156 1.86 -7.49 24.26
N MET A 157 1.34 -6.44 23.62
CA MET A 157 1.95 -5.84 22.44
C MET A 157 3.31 -5.19 22.76
N ASN A 158 3.39 -4.36 23.80
CA ASN A 158 4.66 -3.73 24.21
C ASN A 158 5.57 -4.69 24.98
N GLU A 159 5.01 -5.61 25.77
CA GLU A 159 5.77 -6.47 26.69
C GLU A 159 6.29 -7.77 26.07
N MET A 160 5.67 -8.25 24.98
CA MET A 160 6.02 -9.53 24.33
C MET A 160 6.23 -9.37 22.82
N VAL A 161 5.21 -8.92 22.07
CA VAL A 161 5.25 -8.97 20.59
C VAL A 161 6.31 -8.04 20.00
N ILE A 162 6.41 -6.80 20.48
CA ILE A 162 7.38 -5.82 19.98
C ILE A 162 8.84 -6.14 20.33
N PRO A 163 9.18 -6.61 21.55
CA PRO A 163 10.50 -7.13 21.86
C PRO A 163 10.97 -8.23 20.89
N GLU A 164 10.14 -9.24 20.61
CA GLU A 164 10.50 -10.32 19.67
C GLU A 164 10.61 -9.82 18.22
N VAL A 165 9.67 -9.00 17.74
CA VAL A 165 9.79 -8.36 16.41
C VAL A 165 11.08 -7.53 16.32
N SER A 166 11.42 -6.77 17.37
CA SER A 166 12.64 -5.96 17.41
C SER A 166 13.92 -6.81 17.46
N SER A 167 13.87 -7.98 18.08
CA SER A 167 14.96 -8.96 18.07
C SER A 167 15.15 -9.52 16.66
N ALA A 168 14.10 -10.10 16.08
CA ALA A 168 14.12 -10.68 14.74
C ALA A 168 14.57 -9.67 13.68
N VAL A 169 14.01 -8.45 13.68
CA VAL A 169 14.41 -7.35 12.76
C VAL A 169 15.91 -7.11 12.84
N ARG A 170 16.47 -6.96 14.05
CA ARG A 170 17.91 -6.70 14.22
C ARG A 170 18.78 -7.84 13.70
N VAL A 171 18.40 -9.10 13.94
CA VAL A 171 19.20 -10.27 13.52
C VAL A 171 19.04 -10.60 12.03
N ILE A 172 17.90 -10.29 11.40
CA ILE A 172 17.77 -10.36 9.94
C ILE A 172 18.63 -9.25 9.31
N VAL A 173 18.43 -7.99 9.73
CA VAL A 173 19.11 -6.82 9.16
C VAL A 173 20.62 -6.86 9.33
N SER A 174 21.15 -7.49 10.38
CA SER A 174 22.60 -7.67 10.55
C SER A 174 23.28 -8.54 9.49
N ASN A 175 22.51 -9.28 8.68
CA ASN A 175 23.05 -10.09 7.58
C ASN A 175 23.06 -9.34 6.23
N TYR A 176 22.20 -8.32 6.09
CA TYR A 176 21.98 -7.59 4.84
C TYR A 176 22.66 -6.22 4.80
N THR A 177 22.92 -5.69 3.60
CA THR A 177 23.33 -4.30 3.39
C THR A 177 22.11 -3.37 3.38
N ALA A 178 22.32 -2.06 3.55
CA ALA A 178 21.23 -1.08 3.49
C ALA A 178 20.61 -0.96 2.08
N GLU A 179 21.36 -1.29 1.03
CA GLU A 179 20.92 -1.26 -0.37
C GLU A 179 19.91 -2.40 -0.65
N GLU A 180 20.16 -3.59 -0.08
CA GLU A 180 19.30 -4.77 -0.23
C GLU A 180 18.00 -4.66 0.56
N VAL A 181 18.05 -4.16 1.81
CA VAL A 181 16.87 -3.94 2.68
C VAL A 181 15.95 -2.84 2.12
N TYR A 182 16.52 -1.82 1.47
CA TYR A 182 15.75 -0.75 0.83
C TYR A 182 15.17 -1.16 -0.54
N GLY A 183 15.97 -1.87 -1.34
CA GLY A 183 15.71 -2.14 -2.76
C GLY A 183 15.35 -3.59 -3.06
N SER A 184 16.27 -4.28 -3.76
CA SER A 184 15.98 -5.48 -4.56
C SER A 184 15.51 -6.71 -3.77
N GLN A 185 15.97 -6.89 -2.53
CA GLN A 185 15.68 -8.07 -1.70
C GLN A 185 14.64 -7.78 -0.60
N ARG A 186 13.95 -6.64 -0.64
CA ARG A 186 12.99 -6.22 0.39
C ARG A 186 11.88 -7.25 0.65
N MET A 187 11.43 -7.98 -0.38
CA MET A 187 10.43 -9.04 -0.22
C MET A 187 11.01 -10.26 0.52
N ASP A 188 12.19 -10.74 0.11
CA ASP A 188 12.89 -11.88 0.73
C ASP A 188 13.23 -11.59 2.20
N VAL A 189 13.69 -10.37 2.49
CA VAL A 189 13.92 -9.85 3.85
C VAL A 189 12.64 -9.89 4.69
N GLN A 190 11.49 -9.53 4.10
CA GLN A 190 10.21 -9.52 4.80
C GLN A 190 9.66 -10.93 5.05
N GLU A 191 9.81 -11.86 4.11
CA GLU A 191 9.40 -13.26 4.27
C GLU A 191 10.26 -13.97 5.32
N GLN A 192 11.59 -13.80 5.27
CA GLN A 192 12.50 -14.33 6.29
C GLN A 192 12.23 -13.71 7.67
N LEU A 193 11.90 -12.42 7.74
CA LEU A 193 11.53 -11.75 8.98
C LEU A 193 10.24 -12.34 9.56
N LEU A 194 9.18 -12.47 8.77
CA LEU A 194 7.91 -13.06 9.20
C LEU A 194 8.12 -14.50 9.70
N GLY A 195 8.81 -15.34 8.92
CA GLY A 195 9.15 -16.70 9.31
C GLY A 195 9.97 -16.78 10.58
N LYS A 196 10.91 -15.85 10.78
CA LYS A 196 11.73 -15.77 12.00
C LYS A 196 10.93 -15.34 13.22
N VAL A 197 10.15 -14.24 13.15
CA VAL A 197 9.31 -13.77 14.26
C VAL A 197 8.32 -14.86 14.68
N LEU A 198 7.68 -15.55 13.72
CA LEU A 198 6.78 -16.66 14.02
C LEU A 198 7.47 -17.81 14.76
N ASN A 199 8.76 -18.04 14.56
CA ASN A 199 9.50 -19.08 15.26
C ASN A 199 9.99 -18.61 16.64
N GLU A 200 10.45 -17.37 16.76
CA GLU A 200 10.88 -16.79 18.06
C GLU A 200 9.69 -16.65 19.03
N LEU A 201 8.54 -16.14 18.56
CA LEU A 201 7.29 -16.12 19.34
C LEU A 201 6.89 -17.53 19.81
N LYS A 202 6.82 -18.53 18.92
CA LYS A 202 6.46 -19.91 19.30
C LYS A 202 7.39 -20.52 20.35
N LEU A 203 8.69 -20.21 20.28
CA LEU A 203 9.68 -20.68 21.26
C LEU A 203 9.50 -19.99 22.63
N GLN A 204 9.21 -18.69 22.64
CA GLN A 204 8.89 -17.95 23.84
C GLN A 204 7.56 -18.43 24.46
N GLU A 205 6.50 -18.55 23.68
CA GLU A 205 5.20 -19.09 24.09
C GLU A 205 5.34 -20.49 24.71
N GLN A 206 6.06 -21.41 24.05
CA GLN A 206 6.34 -22.73 24.61
C GLN A 206 7.14 -22.67 25.91
N THR A 207 8.03 -21.71 26.08
CA THR A 207 8.84 -21.55 27.30
C THR A 207 8.01 -21.03 28.47
N ILE A 208 7.09 -20.10 28.19
CA ILE A 208 6.14 -19.56 29.18
C ILE A 208 5.10 -20.63 29.57
N LEU A 209 4.48 -21.29 28.58
CA LEU A 209 3.42 -22.29 28.80
C LEU A 209 3.90 -23.53 29.58
N LYS A 210 5.15 -23.97 29.38
CA LYS A 210 5.80 -25.06 30.15
C LYS A 210 5.76 -24.86 31.66
N GLY A 211 5.63 -23.62 32.15
CA GLY A 211 5.55 -23.33 33.58
C GLY A 211 4.17 -23.50 34.21
N ILE A 212 3.08 -23.60 33.41
CA ILE A 212 1.70 -23.53 33.93
C ILE A 212 0.77 -24.62 33.36
N ALA A 213 0.91 -25.01 32.08
CA ALA A 213 -0.06 -25.89 31.42
C ALA A 213 0.62 -26.97 30.56
N GLU A 214 0.66 -28.20 31.06
CA GLU A 214 1.17 -29.35 30.29
C GLU A 214 0.32 -29.68 29.06
N ASP A 215 -0.95 -29.32 29.04
CA ASP A 215 -1.89 -29.62 27.95
C ASP A 215 -1.83 -28.60 26.80
N MET A 216 -1.34 -27.38 27.02
CA MET A 216 -1.25 -26.33 25.98
C MET A 216 -0.01 -26.44 25.07
N LYS A 217 0.48 -27.66 24.85
CA LYS A 217 1.62 -27.91 23.96
C LYS A 217 1.24 -27.52 22.52
N GLY A 218 1.98 -26.55 21.95
CA GLY A 218 1.88 -26.15 20.54
C GLY A 218 0.80 -25.13 20.16
N HIS A 219 0.14 -24.50 21.13
CA HIS A 219 -0.92 -23.50 20.88
C HIS A 219 -0.38 -22.07 21.02
N ALA A 220 -0.64 -21.21 20.02
CA ALA A 220 -0.21 -19.80 20.04
C ALA A 220 -1.19 -18.91 20.84
N LEU A 221 -0.67 -17.96 21.61
CA LEU A 221 -1.45 -16.95 22.32
C LEU A 221 -1.78 -15.75 21.43
N VAL A 222 -0.88 -15.38 20.52
CA VAL A 222 -1.07 -14.29 19.56
C VAL A 222 -0.79 -14.76 18.14
N ASN A 223 -1.78 -14.66 17.26
CA ASN A 223 -1.56 -14.80 15.83
C ASN A 223 -0.92 -13.51 15.30
N LEU A 224 0.19 -13.69 14.59
CA LEU A 224 0.85 -12.65 13.82
C LEU A 224 0.52 -12.89 12.35
N ASP A 225 -0.19 -11.95 11.74
CA ASP A 225 -0.65 -12.06 10.35
C ASP A 225 0.43 -11.60 9.36
N ASP A 226 1.19 -10.55 9.73
CA ASP A 226 2.12 -9.85 8.82
C ASP A 226 3.12 -8.97 9.60
N VAL A 227 4.33 -8.78 9.04
CA VAL A 227 5.35 -7.85 9.56
C VAL A 227 5.90 -7.06 8.38
N LEU A 228 5.33 -5.88 8.14
CA LEU A 228 5.66 -5.04 7.00
C LEU A 228 6.79 -4.06 7.35
N ILE A 229 7.87 -4.07 6.56
CA ILE A 229 8.83 -2.96 6.57
C ILE A 229 8.21 -1.82 5.76
N ARG A 230 7.84 -0.72 6.40
CA ARG A 230 7.23 0.46 5.77
C ARG A 230 8.30 1.34 5.11
N SER A 231 9.32 1.72 5.86
CA SER A 231 10.38 2.65 5.45
C SER A 231 11.74 2.22 6.01
N VAL A 232 12.81 2.66 5.34
CA VAL A 232 14.20 2.52 5.80
C VAL A 232 14.83 3.90 5.79
N ASN A 233 15.09 4.44 6.98
CA ASN A 233 15.76 5.73 7.16
C ASN A 233 17.27 5.50 7.33
N VAL A 234 18.04 6.13 6.45
CA VAL A 234 19.50 5.97 6.31
C VAL A 234 20.14 7.37 6.34
N PRO A 235 21.26 7.59 7.05
CA PRO A 235 21.91 8.90 7.11
C PRO A 235 22.19 9.47 5.72
N GLU A 236 21.81 10.74 5.50
CA GLU A 236 21.81 11.41 4.19
C GLU A 236 23.12 11.26 3.40
N LYS A 237 24.28 11.35 4.07
CA LYS A 237 25.61 11.15 3.46
C LYS A 237 25.75 9.78 2.79
N VAL A 238 25.15 8.74 3.35
CA VAL A 238 25.21 7.38 2.83
C VAL A 238 24.14 7.15 1.77
N HIS A 239 22.95 7.74 1.92
CA HIS A 239 21.93 7.77 0.86
C HIS A 239 22.49 8.40 -0.43
N ASN A 240 23.14 9.57 -0.30
CA ASN A 240 23.80 10.25 -1.42
C ASN A 240 24.98 9.45 -2.00
N ALA A 241 25.72 8.71 -1.17
CA ALA A 241 26.80 7.82 -1.64
C ALA A 241 26.26 6.58 -2.39
N ILE A 242 25.12 6.00 -1.96
CA ILE A 242 24.43 4.92 -2.68
C ILE A 242 23.95 5.44 -4.05
N ILE A 243 23.30 6.60 -4.10
CA ILE A 243 22.88 7.23 -5.36
C ILE A 243 24.08 7.48 -6.28
N ALA A 244 25.20 7.99 -5.75
CA ALA A 244 26.43 8.19 -6.53
C ALA A 244 26.98 6.87 -7.09
N LYS A 245 27.07 5.81 -6.26
CA LYS A 245 27.50 4.46 -6.67
C LYS A 245 26.62 3.90 -7.79
N VAL A 246 25.29 3.97 -7.62
CA VAL A 246 24.30 3.48 -8.59
C VAL A 246 24.41 4.24 -9.92
N ASN A 247 24.58 5.56 -9.87
CA ASN A 247 24.79 6.37 -11.08
C ASN A 247 26.12 6.02 -11.80
N GLN A 248 27.21 5.77 -11.07
CA GLN A 248 28.48 5.33 -11.67
C GLN A 248 28.38 3.93 -12.28
N HIS A 249 27.62 3.01 -11.66
CA HIS A 249 27.36 1.68 -12.21
C HIS A 249 26.60 1.75 -13.54
N TYR A 250 25.51 2.52 -13.62
CA TYR A 250 24.78 2.72 -14.88
C TYR A 250 25.64 3.44 -15.94
N LEU A 251 26.47 4.40 -15.54
CA LEU A 251 27.41 5.08 -16.45
C LEU A 251 28.47 4.10 -17.01
N GLN A 252 28.99 3.18 -16.19
CA GLN A 252 29.88 2.13 -16.66
C GLN A 252 29.18 1.23 -17.69
N GLN A 253 27.98 0.74 -17.38
CA GLN A 253 27.18 -0.06 -18.31
C GLN A 253 26.89 0.67 -19.63
N GLU A 254 26.67 1.99 -19.59
CA GLU A 254 26.53 2.82 -20.79
C GLU A 254 27.80 2.86 -21.65
N TYR A 255 28.99 2.93 -21.03
CA TYR A 255 30.27 2.87 -21.74
C TYR A 255 30.56 1.46 -22.29
N ASP A 256 30.27 0.41 -21.54
CA ASP A 256 30.47 -0.99 -21.98
C ASP A 256 29.58 -1.29 -23.21
N MET A 257 28.30 -0.86 -23.19
CA MET A 257 27.40 -0.97 -24.35
C MET A 257 27.88 -0.11 -25.54
N ARG A 258 28.42 1.08 -25.31
CA ARG A 258 29.00 1.93 -26.39
C ARG A 258 30.20 1.25 -27.05
N LEU A 259 31.06 0.59 -26.28
CA LEU A 259 32.21 -0.14 -26.80
C LEU A 259 31.74 -1.33 -27.65
N GLU A 260 30.80 -2.13 -27.14
CA GLU A 260 30.24 -3.27 -27.88
C GLU A 260 29.59 -2.86 -29.22
N VAL A 261 28.89 -1.72 -29.25
CA VAL A 261 28.33 -1.14 -30.49
C VAL A 261 29.44 -0.70 -31.45
N ALA A 262 30.50 -0.07 -30.95
CA ALA A 262 31.63 0.37 -31.77
C ALA A 262 32.41 -0.81 -32.37
N GLU A 263 32.61 -1.90 -31.62
CA GLU A 263 33.24 -3.14 -32.09
C GLU A 263 32.39 -3.83 -33.16
N LYS A 264 31.08 -3.96 -32.94
CA LYS A 264 30.15 -4.53 -33.93
C LYS A 264 30.14 -3.73 -35.23
N GLU A 265 30.16 -2.39 -35.16
CA GLU A 265 30.21 -1.52 -36.33
C GLU A 265 31.58 -1.55 -37.03
N ALA A 266 32.69 -1.75 -36.31
CA ALA A 266 34.01 -1.97 -36.88
C ALA A 266 34.08 -3.31 -37.64
N LEU A 267 33.59 -4.40 -37.03
CA LEU A 267 33.51 -5.72 -37.65
C LEU A 267 32.59 -5.73 -38.89
N ARG A 268 31.47 -4.99 -38.84
CA ARG A 268 30.58 -4.78 -39.99
C ARG A 268 31.33 -4.11 -41.14
N LYS A 269 32.05 -3.01 -40.88
CA LYS A 269 32.87 -2.30 -41.87
C LYS A 269 34.02 -3.15 -42.42
N GLU A 270 34.68 -3.95 -41.59
CA GLU A 270 35.75 -4.86 -42.04
C GLU A 270 35.18 -5.95 -42.97
N THR A 271 34.01 -6.50 -42.62
CA THR A 271 33.32 -7.52 -43.42
C THR A 271 32.81 -6.95 -44.74
N GLU A 272 32.27 -5.73 -44.72
CA GLU A 272 31.88 -4.95 -45.90
C GLU A 272 33.09 -4.69 -46.83
N ALA A 273 34.22 -4.23 -46.28
CA ALA A 273 35.45 -4.00 -47.04
C ALA A 273 36.04 -5.30 -47.62
N LYS A 274 36.03 -6.40 -46.86
CA LYS A 274 36.41 -7.75 -47.34
C LYS A 274 35.49 -8.22 -48.47
N GLY A 275 34.18 -8.01 -48.32
CA GLY A 275 33.17 -8.31 -49.35
C GLY A 275 33.41 -7.53 -50.64
N ILE A 276 33.64 -6.22 -50.54
CA ILE A 276 33.96 -5.35 -51.68
C ILE A 276 35.28 -5.77 -52.34
N ALA A 277 36.33 -6.09 -51.56
CA ALA A 277 37.61 -6.53 -52.10
C ALA A 277 37.53 -7.91 -52.79
N ALA A 278 36.77 -8.86 -52.23
CA ALA A 278 36.51 -10.16 -52.84
C ALA A 278 35.66 -10.04 -54.11
N PHE A 279 34.63 -9.18 -54.09
CA PHE A 279 33.82 -8.84 -55.25
C PHE A 279 34.68 -8.23 -56.36
N GLN A 280 35.48 -7.20 -56.05
CA GLN A 280 36.41 -6.60 -57.01
C GLN A 280 37.37 -7.65 -57.59
N LYS A 281 38.06 -8.44 -56.76
CA LYS A 281 38.99 -9.48 -57.24
C LYS A 281 38.32 -10.50 -58.18
N THR A 282 37.09 -10.91 -57.87
CA THR A 282 36.33 -11.86 -58.68
C THR A 282 35.88 -11.23 -60.00
N VAL A 283 35.35 -10.01 -59.93
CA VAL A 283 34.76 -9.31 -61.07
C VAL A 283 35.83 -8.70 -61.99
N SER A 284 37.01 -8.31 -61.48
CA SER A 284 38.17 -7.89 -62.29
C SER A 284 38.64 -8.96 -63.29
N GLY A 285 38.45 -10.25 -62.99
CA GLY A 285 38.74 -11.33 -63.94
C GLY A 285 37.69 -11.50 -65.06
N GLY A 286 36.48 -10.93 -64.87
CA GLY A 286 35.37 -10.97 -65.82
C GLY A 286 35.02 -9.63 -66.47
N ILE A 287 35.60 -8.51 -65.99
CA ILE A 287 35.46 -7.19 -66.61
C ILE A 287 36.20 -7.19 -67.95
N SER A 288 35.43 -7.36 -69.02
CA SER A 288 35.79 -6.85 -70.33
C SER A 288 35.51 -5.34 -70.39
N GLU A 289 36.35 -4.60 -71.10
CA GLU A 289 36.10 -3.20 -71.50
C GLU A 289 34.68 -3.02 -72.10
N THR A 290 34.23 -4.03 -72.86
CA THR A 290 32.89 -4.09 -73.46
C THR A 290 31.77 -4.15 -72.42
N TYR A 291 31.99 -4.80 -71.27
CA TYR A 291 31.01 -4.89 -70.19
C TYR A 291 30.90 -3.57 -69.40
N LEU A 292 32.02 -2.87 -69.15
CA LEU A 292 31.98 -1.51 -68.59
C LEU A 292 31.28 -0.54 -69.54
N ARG A 293 31.62 -0.59 -70.83
CA ARG A 293 30.95 0.23 -71.86
C ARG A 293 29.45 -0.09 -71.94
N TRP A 294 29.05 -1.36 -71.81
CA TRP A 294 27.64 -1.77 -71.78
C TRP A 294 26.90 -1.31 -70.51
N ARG A 295 27.46 -1.47 -69.31
CA ARG A 295 26.84 -0.96 -68.08
C ARG A 295 26.81 0.57 -68.01
N GLY A 296 27.77 1.26 -68.65
CA GLY A 296 27.72 2.72 -68.84
C GLY A 296 26.57 3.16 -69.76
N ILE A 297 26.31 2.41 -70.84
CA ILE A 297 25.14 2.59 -71.71
C ILE A 297 23.85 2.29 -70.93
N GLU A 298 23.81 1.23 -70.13
CA GLU A 298 22.62 0.88 -69.34
C GLU A 298 22.30 1.95 -68.27
N ALA A 299 23.30 2.42 -67.53
CA ALA A 299 23.14 3.49 -66.54
C ALA A 299 22.73 4.83 -67.18
N THR A 300 23.21 5.15 -68.39
CA THR A 300 22.76 6.34 -69.12
C THR A 300 21.35 6.18 -69.69
N ILE A 301 20.92 4.97 -70.07
CA ILE A 301 19.53 4.66 -70.42
C ILE A 301 18.61 4.76 -69.20
N GLU A 302 19.03 4.30 -68.02
CA GLU A 302 18.25 4.40 -66.79
C GLU A 302 18.10 5.85 -66.33
N LEU A 303 19.17 6.65 -66.39
CA LEU A 303 19.13 8.10 -66.18
C LEU A 303 18.21 8.80 -67.19
N ALA A 304 18.27 8.44 -68.48
CA ALA A 304 17.41 9.00 -69.53
C ALA A 304 15.93 8.58 -69.41
N LYS A 305 15.62 7.52 -68.66
CA LYS A 305 14.25 7.11 -68.30
C LYS A 305 13.73 7.77 -67.03
N SER A 306 14.55 8.55 -66.31
CA SER A 306 14.11 9.23 -65.08
C SER A 306 13.32 10.51 -65.40
N ASN A 307 12.16 10.70 -64.75
CA ASN A 307 11.21 11.80 -65.01
C ASN A 307 11.67 13.20 -64.51
N ASN A 308 12.97 13.52 -64.55
CA ASN A 308 13.50 14.77 -64.01
C ASN A 308 14.43 15.48 -65.02
N ALA A 309 14.20 16.77 -65.25
CA ALA A 309 14.76 17.53 -66.36
C ALA A 309 16.29 17.62 -66.30
N LYS A 310 16.96 16.83 -67.16
CA LYS A 310 18.43 16.74 -67.29
C LYS A 310 18.81 16.35 -68.71
N VAL A 311 20.05 16.70 -69.05
CA VAL A 311 20.87 16.06 -70.09
C VAL A 311 22.18 15.57 -69.38
N VAL A 312 23.18 14.89 -70.00
CA VAL A 312 24.35 14.22 -69.31
C VAL A 312 25.71 14.64 -69.92
N VAL A 313 26.84 14.72 -69.17
CA VAL A 313 28.03 15.56 -69.51
C VAL A 313 29.23 14.88 -70.21
N ILE A 314 29.96 15.65 -71.04
CA ILE A 314 31.04 15.18 -71.92
C ILE A 314 32.43 15.61 -71.45
N GLY A 315 33.41 14.85 -71.93
CA GLY A 315 34.76 15.36 -72.19
C GLY A 315 35.75 15.05 -71.06
N GLY A 316 36.93 14.50 -71.34
CA GLY A 316 37.44 14.10 -72.64
C GLY A 316 38.67 13.19 -72.52
N GLY A 317 38.93 12.44 -73.57
CA GLY A 317 39.74 11.22 -73.56
C GLY A 317 39.07 10.24 -74.52
N LYS A 318 39.85 9.47 -75.28
CA LYS A 318 39.36 8.75 -76.48
C LYS A 318 38.04 7.99 -76.21
N ASP A 319 36.96 8.50 -76.81
CA ASP A 319 35.60 7.92 -76.95
C ASP A 319 34.43 8.32 -76.00
N GLY A 320 34.53 9.40 -75.21
CA GLY A 320 33.37 10.30 -74.92
C GLY A 320 32.18 9.84 -74.03
N LEU A 321 31.15 10.71 -73.86
CA LEU A 321 30.06 10.55 -72.84
C LEU A 321 28.75 11.42 -72.96
N PRO A 322 28.27 11.82 -74.17
CA PRO A 322 27.21 12.87 -74.37
C PRO A 322 27.29 14.20 -73.59
N LEU A 323 26.44 15.23 -73.83
CA LEU A 323 26.66 16.64 -73.40
C LEU A 323 25.45 17.30 -72.66
N ILE A 324 25.60 17.86 -71.44
CA ILE A 324 24.51 18.53 -70.69
C ILE A 324 24.21 19.92 -71.26
N LEU A 325 23.00 20.14 -71.76
CA LEU A 325 22.30 21.44 -71.73
C LEU A 325 20.78 21.22 -71.65
N ASN A 326 20.09 21.73 -70.62
CA ASN A 326 18.61 21.72 -70.59
C ASN A 326 18.04 22.82 -71.51
N THR A 327 16.88 22.58 -72.14
CA THR A 327 16.34 23.46 -73.20
C THR A 327 14.84 23.75 -73.05
N ASP A 328 14.48 24.50 -72.01
CA ASP A 328 13.12 25.04 -71.82
C ASP A 328 13.05 26.51 -72.27
N ASN A 329 12.66 26.79 -73.52
CA ASN A 329 12.13 28.10 -73.89
C ASN A 329 11.29 28.09 -75.18
N SER A 330 10.08 28.65 -75.13
CA SER A 330 9.24 28.94 -76.30
C SER A 330 8.43 30.23 -76.08
N LEU A 331 8.47 31.14 -77.05
CA LEU A 331 7.68 32.38 -77.06
C LEU A 331 6.20 32.05 -77.42
N GLY A 332 5.18 32.85 -77.13
CA GLY A 332 5.03 34.20 -76.54
C GLY A 332 3.55 34.61 -76.69
N PRO A 333 3.11 35.90 -76.65
CA PRO A 333 3.83 37.16 -76.39
C PRO A 333 3.60 37.60 -74.91
N SER A 334 3.10 38.76 -74.43
CA SER A 334 2.59 40.05 -74.97
C SER A 334 2.55 41.14 -73.87
N LEU A 335 2.25 42.40 -74.23
CA LEU A 335 2.13 43.57 -73.33
C LEU A 335 0.77 44.28 -73.52
N PRO A 336 0.36 45.16 -72.58
CA PRO A 336 0.56 46.60 -72.81
C PRO A 336 1.31 47.31 -71.67
N ALA A 337 1.73 48.55 -71.92
CA ALA A 337 2.45 49.41 -70.97
C ALA A 337 1.70 50.74 -70.72
N VAL A 338 2.07 51.47 -69.66
CA VAL A 338 1.95 52.95 -69.55
C VAL A 338 2.88 53.50 -68.45
N SER A 339 3.13 54.81 -68.47
CA SER A 339 4.25 55.57 -67.89
C SER A 339 4.32 55.80 -66.36
N HIS A 340 5.52 56.22 -65.93
CA HIS A 340 5.90 57.15 -64.83
C HIS A 340 4.75 57.83 -64.02
N ALA A 341 4.86 58.07 -62.70
CA ALA A 341 5.81 59.04 -62.13
C ALA A 341 5.87 59.12 -60.57
N LYS A 342 7.04 59.55 -60.07
CA LYS A 342 7.38 60.46 -58.94
C LYS A 342 6.52 60.67 -57.65
N ASP A 343 7.30 60.88 -56.58
CA ASP A 343 7.18 61.83 -55.46
C ASP A 343 6.18 61.61 -54.27
N ALA A 344 6.79 61.30 -53.11
CA ALA A 344 6.63 61.95 -51.79
C ALA A 344 5.43 61.74 -50.83
N LYS A 345 5.82 61.46 -49.56
CA LYS A 345 5.30 62.01 -48.27
C LYS A 345 3.93 61.60 -47.68
N GLU A 346 4.02 60.84 -46.57
CA GLU A 346 3.69 61.29 -45.20
C GLU A 346 2.22 61.23 -44.67
N ALA A 347 2.10 61.21 -43.33
CA ALA A 347 0.91 61.51 -42.50
C ALA A 347 -0.22 60.45 -42.26
N THR A 348 -0.02 59.66 -41.20
CA THR A 348 -0.92 59.53 -40.00
C THR A 348 -2.31 58.84 -40.01
N GLU A 349 -2.50 58.02 -38.95
CA GLU A 349 -3.76 57.77 -38.19
C GLU A 349 -4.88 56.90 -38.81
N LYS A 350 -5.70 56.12 -38.07
CA LYS A 350 -5.97 56.09 -36.61
C LYS A 350 -6.54 54.73 -36.09
N THR A 351 -6.37 54.49 -34.78
CA THR A 351 -7.30 53.75 -33.86
C THR A 351 -7.47 52.21 -33.91
N ASN A 352 -6.88 51.58 -32.89
CA ASN A 352 -7.28 50.37 -32.14
C ASN A 352 -8.79 49.99 -32.10
N LYS A 353 -9.09 48.68 -32.02
CA LYS A 353 -9.54 48.03 -30.75
C LYS A 353 -9.70 46.49 -30.79
N GLU A 354 -9.18 45.85 -29.73
CA GLU A 354 -9.71 44.70 -28.96
C GLU A 354 -10.73 43.74 -29.65
N THR A 355 -10.48 42.43 -29.74
CA THR A 355 -10.76 41.53 -28.60
C THR A 355 -10.15 40.11 -28.70
N LYS A 356 -9.92 39.53 -27.51
CA LYS A 356 -9.39 38.19 -27.19
C LYS A 356 -10.32 37.02 -27.62
N LYS A 357 -9.76 35.98 -28.26
CA LYS A 357 -10.20 34.57 -28.14
C LYS A 357 -9.00 33.59 -28.20
N GLU A 358 -9.13 32.45 -27.54
CA GLU A 358 -8.07 31.44 -27.33
C GLU A 358 -8.15 30.30 -28.36
N PRO A 359 -7.02 29.70 -28.78
CA PRO A 359 -7.02 28.46 -29.56
C PRO A 359 -7.02 27.22 -28.66
N VAL A 360 -8.04 26.38 -28.78
CA VAL A 360 -8.06 25.03 -28.19
C VAL A 360 -7.45 24.04 -29.17
N TYR A 361 -6.42 23.29 -28.76
CA TYR A 361 -6.25 21.93 -29.25
C TYR A 361 -5.66 20.98 -28.20
N ARG A 362 -5.83 19.68 -28.46
CA ARG A 362 -5.61 18.58 -27.52
C ARG A 362 -4.24 17.92 -27.70
N SER A 363 -3.75 17.29 -26.65
CA SER A 363 -2.76 16.21 -26.74
C SER A 363 -3.34 14.97 -27.43
N PRO A 364 -2.47 14.16 -28.03
CA PRO A 364 -2.62 12.71 -28.01
C PRO A 364 -1.44 12.04 -27.29
N THR A 365 -1.75 11.00 -26.51
CA THR A 365 -0.78 10.15 -25.81
C THR A 365 0.03 9.31 -26.80
N ALA A 366 1.27 8.98 -26.47
CA ALA A 366 2.12 8.12 -27.29
C ALA A 366 2.00 6.63 -26.94
N SER A 367 2.21 5.81 -27.98
CA SER A 367 2.87 4.48 -27.95
C SER A 367 2.08 3.18 -27.75
N ALA A 368 2.61 2.17 -28.44
CA ALA A 368 2.61 0.73 -28.15
C ALA A 368 1.30 -0.10 -28.19
N HIS A 369 1.05 -0.72 -29.35
CA HIS A 369 0.87 -2.18 -29.43
C HIS A 369 1.38 -2.73 -30.78
N ILE A 370 2.32 -3.68 -30.71
CA ILE A 370 2.75 -4.57 -31.80
C ILE A 370 2.94 -5.95 -31.15
N PRO A 371 2.33 -7.04 -31.68
CA PRO A 371 2.50 -8.37 -31.11
C PRO A 371 3.90 -8.94 -31.41
N LEU A 372 4.38 -9.80 -30.52
CA LEU A 372 5.56 -10.64 -30.76
C LEU A 372 5.19 -11.80 -31.68
N GLU A 373 6.08 -12.16 -32.60
CA GLU A 373 6.00 -13.40 -33.39
C GLU A 373 7.17 -14.32 -33.02
N GLU A 374 6.94 -15.63 -33.19
CA GLU A 374 7.63 -16.70 -32.46
C GLU A 374 8.73 -17.35 -33.32
N VAL A 375 9.95 -17.46 -32.77
CA VAL A 375 11.03 -18.24 -33.39
C VAL A 375 11.68 -19.13 -32.33
N ALA A 376 11.41 -20.43 -32.43
CA ALA A 376 12.12 -21.47 -31.69
C ALA A 376 13.29 -22.04 -32.51
N GLN A 377 14.29 -22.50 -31.78
CA GLN A 377 15.48 -23.28 -32.17
C GLN A 377 15.15 -24.60 -32.91
N PRO A 378 16.10 -25.34 -33.52
CA PRO A 378 17.55 -25.45 -33.22
C PRO A 378 18.48 -24.45 -33.92
#